data_AF-A0A527GHW2-F1
#
_entry.id   AF-A0A527GHW2-F1
#
_cell.length_a   1.000
_cell.length_b   1.000
_cell.length_c   1.000
_cell.angle_alpha   90.00
_cell.angle_beta   90.00
_cell.angle_gamma   90.00
#
_symmetry.space_group_name_H-M   'P 1'
#
loop_
_entity.id
_entity.type
_entity.pdbx_description
1 polymer ?
#
loop_
_entity_poly.entity_id
_entity_poly.type
_entity_poly.pdbx_seq_one_letter_code
_entity_poly.pdbx_strand_id
1 'polypeptide(L)' 'MKISVHAVGRMKAGPEKLLADRYFERFAKSGPALGLEFGGIAEIAEGRSQTANERRREEGQKLQTQ' A
#
# COMPACT_ATOMS: atom_id res chain seq x y z
N MET A 1 7.92 -14.65 -7.25
CA MET A 1 7.66 -13.24 -7.63
C MET A 1 7.19 -12.50 -6.38
N LYS A 2 7.86 -11.40 -6.00
CA LYS A 2 7.50 -10.65 -4.79
C LYS A 2 6.53 -9.52 -5.13
N ILE A 3 5.44 -9.41 -4.38
CA ILE A 3 4.36 -8.44 -4.59
C ILE A 3 4.20 -7.60 -3.32
N SER A 4 4.43 -6.29 -3.44
CA SER A 4 4.25 -5.31 -2.36
C SER A 4 3.20 -4.26 -2.76
N VAL A 5 2.37 -3.84 -1.80
CA VAL A 5 1.39 -2.78 -2.03
C VAL A 5 1.89 -1.46 -1.48
N HIS A 6 1.89 -0.44 -2.33
CA HIS A 6 2.26 0.92 -1.98
C HIS A 6 1.02 1.80 -2.08
N ALA A 7 0.66 2.48 -0.98
CA ALA A 7 -0.57 3.25 -0.89
C ALA A 7 -0.29 4.66 -0.34
N VAL A 8 -0.91 5.65 -0.98
CA VAL A 8 -0.96 7.03 -0.50
C VAL A 8 -2.28 7.25 0.23
N GLY A 9 -2.20 7.82 1.43
CA GLY A 9 -3.32 7.95 2.35
C GLY A 9 -3.40 6.73 3.26
N ARG A 10 -3.44 6.98 4.58
CA ARG A 10 -3.59 5.91 5.56
C ARG A 10 -5.06 5.55 5.70
N MET A 11 -5.36 4.25 5.58
CA MET A 11 -6.71 3.77 5.82
C MET A 11 -7.13 4.05 7.26
N LYS A 12 -8.31 4.67 7.42
CA LYS A 12 -8.94 4.82 8.73
C LYS A 12 -9.40 3.46 9.23
N ALA A 13 -9.50 3.32 10.55
CA ALA A 13 -10.16 2.16 11.14
C ALA A 13 -11.63 2.14 10.66
N GLY A 14 -12.05 1.01 10.08
CA GLY A 14 -13.38 0.88 9.51
C GLY A 14 -13.54 -0.37 8.63
N PRO A 15 -14.75 -0.58 8.08
CA PRO A 15 -15.08 -1.75 7.26
C PRO A 15 -14.13 -1.96 6.07
N GLU A 16 -13.67 -0.88 5.43
CA GLU A 16 -12.78 -0.94 4.28
C GLU A 16 -11.40 -1.47 4.67
N LYS A 17 -10.86 -1.03 5.81
CA LYS A 17 -9.57 -1.53 6.31
C LYS A 17 -9.66 -3.01 6.69
N LEU A 18 -10.73 -3.40 7.38
CA LEU A 18 -10.99 -4.81 7.72
C LEU A 18 -11.12 -5.69 6.47
N LEU A 19 -11.76 -5.16 5.42
CA LEU A 19 -11.87 -5.85 4.15
C LEU A 19 -10.49 -6.05 3.51
N ALA A 20 -9.69 -4.99 3.43
CA ALA A 20 -8.34 -5.03 2.87
C ALA A 20 -7.46 -6.03 3.63
N ASP A 21 -7.40 -5.93 4.96
CA ASP A 21 -6.64 -6.83 5.83
C ASP A 21 -7.00 -8.30 5.57
N ARG A 22 -8.29 -8.61 5.44
CA ARG A 22 -8.78 -9.97 5.13
C ARG A 22 -8.26 -10.48 3.78
N TYR A 23 -8.17 -9.63 2.76
CA TYR A 23 -7.64 -10.04 1.46
C TYR A 23 -6.12 -10.18 1.48
N PHE A 24 -5.40 -9.32 2.19
CA PHE A 24 -3.96 -9.47 2.37
C PHE A 24 -3.58 -10.72 3.15
N GLU A 25 -4.34 -11.06 4.19
CA GLU A 25 -4.15 -12.32 4.92
C GLU A 25 -4.38 -13.54 4.01
N ARG A 26 -5.42 -13.51 3.18
CA ARG A 26 -5.67 -14.56 2.17
C ARG A 26 -4.52 -14.66 1.17
N PHE A 27 -4.02 -13.52 0.67
CA PHE A 27 -2.91 -13.49 -0.27
C PHE A 27 -1.63 -14.04 0.36
N ALA A 28 -1.31 -13.65 1.60
CA ALA A 28 -0.14 -14.14 2.32
C ALA A 28 -0.18 -15.67 2.53
N LYS A 29 -1.36 -16.25 2.74
CA LYS A 29 -1.53 -17.70 2.93
C LYS A 29 -1.53 -18.48 1.61
N SER A 30 -2.24 -17.99 0.60
CA SER A 30 -2.45 -18.73 -0.65
C SER A 30 -1.40 -18.44 -1.73
N GLY A 31 -0.74 -17.28 -1.67
CA GLY A 31 0.25 -16.83 -2.66
C GLY A 31 1.48 -17.74 -2.80
N PRO A 32 2.13 -18.20 -1.71
CA PRO A 32 3.37 -18.95 -1.81
C PRO A 32 3.26 -20.23 -2.64
N ALA A 33 2.13 -20.94 -2.56
CA ALA A 33 1.85 -22.14 -3.36
C ALA A 33 1.79 -21.86 -4.88
N LEU A 34 1.57 -20.59 -5.25
CA LEU A 34 1.54 -20.11 -6.63
C LEU A 34 2.85 -19.39 -7.03
N GLY A 35 3.88 -19.42 -6.19
CA GLY A 35 5.13 -18.70 -6.40
C GLY A 35 5.01 -17.18 -6.21
N LEU A 36 3.95 -16.70 -5.56
CA LEU A 36 3.74 -15.29 -5.24
C LEU A 36 4.05 -15.05 -3.75
N GLU A 37 4.99 -14.16 -3.47
CA GLU A 37 5.37 -13.79 -2.11
C GLU A 37 4.80 -12.43 -1.75
N PHE A 38 4.13 -12.33 -0.60
CA PHE A 38 3.62 -11.05 -0.11
C PHE A 38 4.72 -10.25 0.59
N GLY A 39 5.12 -9.15 -0.04
CA GLY A 39 6.10 -8.21 0.49
C GLY A 39 5.54 -7.21 1.51
N GLY A 40 4.23 -7.25 1.79
CA GLY A 40 3.57 -6.35 2.74
C GLY A 40 2.98 -5.09 2.09
N ILE A 41 2.61 -4.15 2.95
CA ILE A 41 1.92 -2.91 2.60
C ILE A 41 2.69 -1.73 3.19
N ALA A 42 2.98 -0.75 2.35
CA ALA A 42 3.56 0.53 2.72
C ALA A 42 2.51 1.63 2.56
N GLU A 43 2.05 2.22 3.67
CA GLU A 43 1.13 3.37 3.67
C GLU A 43 1.87 4.66 4.01
N ILE A 44 1.79 5.65 3.12
CA ILE A 44 2.31 7.00 3.36
C ILE A 44 1.17 8.00 3.57
N ALA A 45 1.43 9.06 4.32
CA ALA A 45 0.49 10.18 4.38
C ALA A 45 0.49 10.97 3.07
N GLU A 46 -0.68 11.48 2.69
CA GLU A 46 -0.86 12.38 1.54
C GLU A 46 0.11 13.58 1.59
N GLY A 47 0.52 14.04 0.41
CA GLY A 47 1.32 15.24 0.23
C GLY A 47 0.60 16.48 0.78
N ARG A 48 1.36 17.42 1.31
CA ARG A 48 0.81 18.65 1.91
C ARG A 48 0.83 19.85 0.96
N SER A 49 1.41 19.70 -0.22
CA SER A 49 1.49 20.78 -1.20
C SER A 49 0.11 21.23 -1.69
N GLN A 50 0.01 22.52 -2.02
CA GLN A 50 -1.23 23.11 -2.53
C GLN A 50 -1.56 22.68 -3.95
N THR A 51 -0.56 22.36 -4.77
CA THR A 51 -0.77 21.95 -6.16
C THR A 51 -0.75 20.43 -6.29
N ALA A 52 -1.59 19.89 -7.17
CA ALA A 52 -1.65 18.45 -7.43
C ALA A 52 -0.34 17.89 -8.02
N ASN A 53 0.40 18.69 -8.79
CA ASN A 53 1.69 18.26 -9.37
C ASN A 53 2.75 18.07 -8.28
N GLU A 54 2.86 19.03 -7.37
CA GLU A 54 3.81 18.93 -6.26
C GLU A 54 3.43 17.83 -5.27
N ARG A 55 2.13 17.66 -4.94
CA ARG A 55 1.70 16.53 -4.10
C ARG A 55 2.10 15.18 -4.70
N ARG A 56 1.84 14.96 -6.00
CA ARG A 56 2.23 13.72 -6.69
C ARG A 56 3.74 13.51 -6.67
N ARG A 57 4.53 14.57 -6.84
CA ARG A 57 6.00 14.51 -6.77
C ARG A 57 6.48 14.09 -5.37
N GLU A 58 5.97 14.73 -4.33
CA GLU A 58 6.29 14.40 -2.93
C GLU A 58 5.90 12.96 -2.58
N GLU A 59 4.70 12.54 -2.97
CA GLU A 59 4.20 11.18 -2.73
C GLU A 59 5.03 10.13 -3.47
N GLY A 60 5.35 10.37 -4.75
CA GLY A 60 6.18 9.47 -5.54
C GLY A 60 7.59 9.27 -4.96
N GLN A 61 8.21 10.34 -4.45
CA GLN A 61 9.51 10.24 -3.77
C GLN A 61 9.44 9.36 -2.51
N LYS A 62 8.39 9.52 -1.71
CA LYS A 62 8.17 8.70 -0.51
C LYS A 62 7.93 7.22 -0.86
N LEU A 63 7.24 6.94 -1.97
CA LEU A 63 7.01 5.57 -2.44
C LEU A 63 8.28 4.89 -2.96
N GLN A 64 9.20 5.62 -3.59
CA GLN A 64 10.48 5.06 -4.07
C GLN A 64 11.46 4.70 -2.96
N THR A 65 11.28 5.26 -1.75
CA THR A 65 12.20 5.06 -0.62
C THR A 65 11.79 3.86 0.27
N GLN A 66 10.73 3.14 -0.09
CA GLN A 66 10.19 1.98 0.64
C GLN A 66 10.77 0.66 0.11
#